data_AF-A0A7J2NEN7-F1
#
_entry.id   AF-A0A7J2NEN7-F1
#
_cell.length_a   1.000
_cell.length_b   1.000
_cell.length_c   1.000
_cell.angle_alpha   90.00
_cell.angle_beta   90.00
_cell.angle_gamma   90.00
#
_symmetry.space_group_name_H-M   'P 1'
#
loop_
_entity.id
_entity.type
_entity.pdbx_description
1 polymer ?
#
loop_
_entity_poly.entity_id
_entity_poly.type
_entity_poly.pdbx_seq_one_letter_code
_entity_poly.pdbx_strand_id
1 'polypeptide(L)' 'MAKIPEAEARLFKNIFVCKECKSKIRAPPLKVFAKKIRCRKCNSNALRPVRKK' A
#
# COMPACT_ATOMS: atom_id res chain seq x y z
N MET A 1 -19.70 6.42 -12.93
CA MET A 1 -18.53 7.26 -12.62
C MET A 1 -17.43 6.87 -13.58
N ALA A 2 -17.02 7.76 -14.50
CA ALA A 2 -15.99 7.45 -15.47
C ALA A 2 -14.71 6.99 -14.74
N LYS A 3 -14.19 5.81 -15.08
CA LYS A 3 -12.96 5.28 -14.49
C LYS A 3 -11.79 6.10 -15.03
N ILE A 4 -11.43 7.16 -14.32
CA ILE A 4 -10.28 7.99 -14.68
C ILE A 4 -9.01 7.22 -14.28
N PRO A 5 -8.14 6.83 -15.24
CA PRO A 5 -6.95 6.03 -14.96
C PRO A 5 -5.97 6.74 -13.99
N GLU A 6 -5.94 8.07 -14.00
CA GLU A 6 -5.11 8.88 -13.10
C GLU A 6 -5.54 8.77 -11.64
N ALA A 7 -6.85 8.75 -11.39
CA ALA A 7 -7.39 8.58 -10.05
C ALA A 7 -7.04 7.19 -9.50
N GLU A 8 -7.07 6.17 -10.34
CA GLU A 8 -6.69 4.81 -9.96
C GLU A 8 -5.20 4.71 -9.62
N ALA A 9 -4.34 5.35 -10.41
CA ALA A 9 -2.90 5.40 -10.14
C ALA A 9 -2.60 6.13 -8.82
N ARG A 10 -3.32 7.22 -8.53
CA ARG A 10 -3.14 7.97 -7.28
C ARG A 10 -3.57 7.17 -6.04
N LEU A 11 -4.68 6.44 -6.13
CA LEU A 11 -5.31 5.78 -4.99
C LEU A 11 -4.83 4.35 -4.72
N PHE A 12 -4.44 3.60 -5.75
CA PHE A 12 -4.18 2.16 -5.62
C PHE A 12 -2.76 1.73 -6.02
N LYS A 13 -2.11 2.41 -6.99
CA LYS A 13 -0.81 1.98 -7.50
C LYS A 13 0.26 2.09 -6.40
N ASN A 14 0.88 0.96 -6.08
CA ASN A 14 1.96 0.83 -5.08
C ASN A 14 1.58 1.30 -3.67
N ILE A 15 0.29 1.41 -3.34
CA ILE A 15 -0.16 1.83 -2.01
C ILE A 15 -0.50 0.60 -1.18
N PHE A 16 0.12 0.52 -0.02
CA PHE A 16 -0.07 -0.52 0.97
C PHE A 16 -0.56 0.10 2.28
N VAL A 17 -1.36 -0.65 3.02
CA VAL A 17 -1.88 -0.30 4.33
C VAL A 17 -1.27 -1.24 5.36
N CYS A 18 -0.75 -0.71 6.46
CA CYS A 18 -0.32 -1.54 7.58
C CYS A 18 -1.54 -2.20 8.27
N LYS A 19 -1.45 -3.48 8.61
CA LYS A 19 -2.54 -4.20 9.31
C LYS A 19 -2.72 -3.74 10.75
N GLU A 20 -1.66 -3.29 11.41
CA GLU A 20 -1.69 -2.86 12.82
C GLU A 20 -2.14 -1.40 12.94
N CYS A 21 -1.33 -0.46 12.44
CA CYS A 21 -1.57 0.97 12.62
C CYS A 21 -2.40 1.61 11.50
N LYS A 22 -2.81 0.84 10.48
CA LYS A 22 -3.62 1.31 9.34
C LYS A 22 -2.99 2.45 8.52
N SER A 23 -1.71 2.74 8.73
CA SER A 23 -0.98 3.75 7.96
C SER A 23 -0.81 3.34 6.50
N LYS A 24 -0.87 4.31 5.60
CA LYS A 24 -0.67 4.11 4.16
C LYS A 24 0.79 4.37 3.80
N ILE A 25 1.37 3.52 2.97
CA ILE A 25 2.75 3.62 2.50
C ILE A 25 2.77 3.35 1.00
N ARG A 26 3.49 4.20 0.26
CA ARG A 26 3.77 3.94 -1.15
C ARG A 26 5.11 3.23 -1.27
N ALA A 27 5.13 2.01 -1.80
CA ALA A 27 6.36 1.24 -1.93
C ALA A 27 6.31 0.18 -3.06
N PRO A 28 7.47 -0.28 -3.56
CA PRO A 28 7.53 -1.30 -4.60
C PRO A 28 6.95 -2.65 -4.11
N PRO A 29 6.02 -3.28 -4.85
CA PRO A 29 5.34 -4.50 -4.41
C PRO A 29 6.31 -5.65 -4.12
N LEU A 30 7.32 -5.85 -4.97
CA LEU A 30 8.32 -6.90 -4.80
C LEU A 30 9.05 -6.81 -3.46
N LYS A 31 9.40 -5.59 -3.02
CA LYS A 31 10.06 -5.36 -1.73
C LYS A 31 9.11 -5.57 -0.54
N VAL A 32 7.81 -5.31 -0.72
CA VAL A 32 6.78 -5.55 0.31
C VAL A 32 6.55 -7.04 0.49
N PHE A 33 6.43 -7.80 -0.60
CA PHE A 33 6.31 -9.25 -0.56
C PHE A 33 7.57 -9.93 0.00
N ALA A 34 8.75 -9.39 -0.32
CA ALA A 34 10.01 -9.82 0.28
C ALA A 34 10.21 -9.37 1.75
N LYS A 35 9.22 -8.72 2.39
CA LYS A 35 9.28 -8.19 3.77
C LYS A 35 10.47 -7.26 4.04
N LYS A 36 11.00 -6.61 2.99
CA LYS A 36 12.11 -5.65 3.09
C LYS A 36 11.66 -4.24 3.43
N ILE A 37 10.35 -4.00 3.49
CA ILE A 37 9.76 -2.70 3.83
C ILE A 37 8.99 -2.83 5.13
N ARG A 38 9.39 -1.98 6.09
CA ARG A 38 8.73 -1.82 7.38
C ARG A 38 7.75 -0.66 7.35
N CYS A 39 6.72 -0.76 8.19
CA CYS A 39 5.86 0.37 8.48
C CYS A 39 6.66 1.49 9.17
N ARG A 40 6.57 2.73 8.67
CA ARG A 40 7.31 3.87 9.25
C ARG A 40 6.83 4.30 10.65
N LYS A 41 5.65 3.85 11.09
CA LYS A 41 5.08 4.20 12.41
C LYS A 41 5.28 3.12 13.46
N CYS A 42 4.97 1.87 13.13
CA CYS A 42 5.00 0.76 14.09
C CYS A 42 6.07 -0.30 13.78
N ASN A 43 6.93 -0.08 12.78
CA ASN A 43 7.99 -1.00 12.34
C ASN A 43 7.56 -2.40 11.89
N SER A 44 6.27 -2.71 11.83
CA SER A 44 5.81 -4.02 11.37
C SER A 44 5.93 -4.22 9.86
N ASN A 45 6.10 -5.48 9.47
CA ASN A 45 6.17 -5.93 8.07
C ASN A 45 4.79 -6.33 7.51
N ALA A 46 3.73 -6.18 8.31
CA ALA A 46 2.39 -6.64 7.99
C ALA A 46 1.64 -5.63 7.10
N LEU A 47 2.12 -5.45 5.87
CA LEU A 47 1.53 -4.56 4.87
C LEU A 47 0.54 -5.32 3.97
N ARG A 48 -0.63 -4.73 3.68
CA ARG A 48 -1.63 -5.26 2.75
C ARG A 48 -1.85 -4.31 1.56
N PRO A 49 -2.08 -4.81 0.35
CA PRO A 49 -2.44 -3.95 -0.79
C PRO A 49 -3.83 -3.35 -0.59
N VAL A 50 -4.04 -2.13 -1.10
CA VAL A 50 -5.38 -1.52 -1.15
C VAL A 50 -6.17 -2.17 -2.29
N ARG A 51 -7.30 -2.81 -1.98
CA ARG A 51 -8.21 -3.37 -2.98
C ARG A 51 -9.16 -2.29 -3.49
N LYS A 52 -9.40 -2.28 -4.80
CA LYS A 52 -10.54 -1.58 -5.40
C LYS A 52 -11.83 -2.32 -4.97
N LYS A 53 -12.86 -1.58 -4.57
CA LYS A 53 -14.23 -2.10 -4.44
C LYS A 53 -14.97 -1.90 -5.75
#